data_AF-A0A1W1Z547-F1
#
_entry.id   AF-A0A1W1Z547-F1
#
_cell.length_a   1.000
_cell.length_b   1.000
_cell.length_c   1.000
_cell.angle_alpha   90.00
_cell.angle_beta   90.00
_cell.angle_gamma   90.00
#
_symmetry.space_group_name_H-M   'P 1'
#
loop_
_entity.id
_entity.type
_entity.pdbx_description
1 polymer ?
#
loop_
_entity_poly.entity_id
_entity_poly.type
_entity_poly.pdbx_seq_one_letter_code
_entity_poly.pdbx_strand_id
1 'polypeptide(L)'
;MSFRTLAAKFLETVKDDLGIPARLRKVIADTPGIRMRVDDTAAVIASSSVVRWHEWPHGQGSEKRGEVRGWRTSGGHYQSEHRHIPALARLGKTETSAGFNCDIGDVTGLSASKSELYRFFSMQQMAEQACQPFIRDVSQEGLAQNLRWPEIGIVRGSSDFLLQYSWDDGLYLANSGGSHHFVAARHIAGQLQQPVALQGRLVRHGLDAEAAAQLNDQYAIYAIAKDAFFAEALDALRDFRATHYWADLPQPYDNGLAIFLPRDEARSRKVAEVFASEGFTNVGDVVVELASQGAAAERRPRQDEMRLRIEALPELEAKAGVAHLFGKHAAARLRNELATQVDWQAVEQATMDEAFGVHRLDAQSVYDALARHSPGATSGHALNTLRATVDGYARLHERKLAKQATPDAPTPD
;
A
#
# COMPACT_ATOMS: atom_id res chain seq x y z
N MET A 1 -13.83 20.84 -33.40
CA MET A 1 -13.11 21.32 -32.19
C MET A 1 -13.43 22.80 -32.01
N SER A 2 -13.97 23.21 -30.87
CA SER A 2 -14.40 24.60 -30.62
C SER A 2 -13.21 25.52 -30.34
N PHE A 3 -13.31 26.80 -30.74
CA PHE A 3 -12.30 27.85 -30.53
C PHE A 3 -11.93 28.01 -29.04
N ARG A 4 -12.88 27.76 -28.12
CA ARG A 4 -12.66 27.76 -26.67
C ARG A 4 -11.71 26.65 -26.20
N THR A 5 -11.77 25.47 -26.83
CA THR A 5 -10.90 24.34 -26.51
C THR A 5 -9.46 24.60 -26.97
N LEU A 6 -9.29 25.28 -28.11
CA LEU A 6 -7.98 25.70 -28.61
C LEU A 6 -7.36 26.78 -27.72
N ALA A 7 -8.13 27.79 -27.29
CA ALA A 7 -7.65 28.84 -26.41
C ALA A 7 -7.24 28.32 -25.02
N ALA A 8 -7.99 27.37 -24.45
CA ALA A 8 -7.64 26.75 -23.17
C ALA A 8 -6.35 25.93 -23.26
N LYS A 9 -6.19 25.14 -24.32
CA LYS A 9 -4.94 24.39 -24.58
C LYS A 9 -3.74 25.32 -24.78
N PHE A 10 -3.92 26.42 -25.52
CA PHE A 10 -2.87 27.43 -25.71
C PHE A 10 -2.47 28.11 -24.40
N LEU A 11 -3.44 28.47 -23.55
CA LEU A 11 -3.16 29.08 -22.25
C LEU A 11 -2.44 28.11 -21.30
N GLU A 12 -2.77 26.82 -21.34
CA GLU A 12 -2.05 25.77 -20.61
C GLU A 12 -0.59 25.69 -21.06
N THR A 13 -0.32 25.68 -22.38
CA THR A 13 1.03 25.69 -22.94
C THR A 13 1.82 26.94 -22.51
N VAL A 14 1.22 28.13 -22.55
CA VAL A 14 1.89 29.37 -22.12
C VAL A 14 2.21 29.35 -20.62
N LYS A 15 1.35 28.80 -19.77
CA LYS A 15 1.63 28.66 -18.34
C LYS A 15 2.74 27.65 -18.06
N ASP A 16 2.75 26.54 -18.79
CA ASP A 16 3.81 25.54 -18.71
C ASP A 16 5.17 26.14 -19.13
N ASP A 17 5.20 26.97 -20.17
CA ASP A 17 6.39 27.71 -20.60
C ASP A 17 6.86 28.76 -19.57
N LEU A 18 5.94 29.28 -18.75
CA LEU A 18 6.23 30.15 -17.60
C LEU A 18 6.63 29.37 -16.32
N GLY A 19 6.78 28.04 -16.41
CA GLY A 19 7.22 27.20 -15.29
C GLY A 19 6.11 26.80 -14.32
N ILE A 20 4.83 26.94 -14.70
CA ILE A 20 3.67 26.53 -13.91
C ILE A 20 3.10 25.25 -14.54
N PRO A 21 3.12 24.07 -13.87
CA PRO A 21 2.60 22.81 -14.42
C PRO A 21 1.06 22.78 -14.52
N ALA A 22 0.48 23.58 -15.41
CA ALA A 22 -0.96 23.79 -15.53
C ALA A 22 -1.67 22.55 -16.06
N ARG A 23 -1.08 21.88 -17.06
CA ARG A 23 -1.66 20.64 -17.60
C ARG A 23 -1.70 19.52 -16.56
N LEU A 24 -0.64 19.38 -15.76
CA LEU A 24 -0.59 18.40 -14.68
C LEU A 24 -1.69 18.66 -13.63
N ARG A 25 -1.84 19.93 -13.19
CA ARG A 25 -2.91 20.31 -12.24
C ARG A 25 -4.30 19.97 -12.77
N LYS A 26 -4.53 20.13 -14.07
CA LYS A 26 -5.80 19.77 -14.71
C LYS A 26 -6.05 18.26 -14.69
N VAL A 27 -5.06 17.45 -15.06
CA VAL A 27 -5.15 15.98 -14.96
C VAL A 27 -5.52 15.56 -13.54
N ILE A 28 -4.85 16.13 -12.53
CA ILE A 28 -5.12 15.86 -11.12
C ILE A 28 -6.55 16.25 -10.71
N ALA A 29 -7.05 17.38 -11.21
CA ALA A 29 -8.40 17.84 -10.93
C ALA A 29 -9.46 16.97 -11.61
N ASP A 30 -9.20 16.51 -12.83
CA ASP A 30 -10.13 15.73 -13.65
C ASP A 30 -10.11 14.24 -13.29
N THR A 31 -9.04 13.75 -12.66
CA THR A 31 -8.89 12.38 -12.17
C THR A 31 -8.43 12.35 -10.71
N PRO A 32 -9.29 12.64 -9.71
CA PRO A 32 -8.86 12.68 -8.31
C PRO A 32 -8.27 11.35 -7.78
N GLY A 33 -8.77 10.21 -8.28
CA GLY A 33 -8.25 8.86 -7.99
C GLY A 33 -6.85 8.55 -8.54
N ILE A 34 -6.20 9.51 -9.22
CA ILE A 34 -4.78 9.40 -9.59
C ILE A 34 -3.87 9.32 -8.36
N ARG A 35 -4.33 9.87 -7.23
CA ARG A 35 -3.63 9.82 -5.94
C ARG A 35 -3.66 8.41 -5.41
N MET A 36 -2.53 7.73 -5.52
CA MET A 36 -2.40 6.43 -4.88
C MET A 36 -1.99 6.61 -3.43
N ARG A 37 -2.70 5.93 -2.55
CA ARG A 37 -2.33 5.82 -1.15
C ARG A 37 -1.40 4.63 -0.95
N VAL A 38 -0.32 4.88 -0.24
CA VAL A 38 0.57 3.86 0.34
C VAL A 38 0.44 3.99 1.85
N ASP A 39 -0.05 2.94 2.51
CA ASP A 39 -0.32 2.90 3.95
C ASP A 39 0.17 1.58 4.54
N ASP A 40 -0.21 1.27 5.78
CA ASP A 40 -0.03 -0.06 6.34
C ASP A 40 -0.99 -1.10 5.73
N THR A 41 -0.60 -2.37 5.86
CA THR A 41 -1.41 -3.54 5.53
C THR A 41 -1.91 -4.20 6.80
N ALA A 42 -3.06 -4.88 6.72
CA ALA A 42 -3.62 -5.59 7.85
C ALA A 42 -2.63 -6.64 8.39
N ALA A 43 -2.37 -6.63 9.69
CA ALA A 43 -1.53 -7.62 10.35
C ALA A 43 -2.26 -8.97 10.40
N VAL A 44 -1.87 -9.88 9.52
CA VAL A 44 -2.37 -11.26 9.47
C VAL A 44 -1.22 -12.25 9.60
N ILE A 45 -1.53 -13.53 9.81
CA ILE A 45 -0.52 -14.57 9.95
C ILE A 45 0.24 -14.86 8.65
N ALA A 46 -0.18 -14.31 7.51
CA ALA A 46 0.51 -14.47 6.23
C ALA A 46 1.72 -13.55 6.15
N SER A 47 2.94 -14.09 6.11
CA SER A 47 4.16 -13.28 5.89
C SER A 47 4.17 -12.49 4.58
N SER A 48 3.40 -12.94 3.59
CA SER A 48 3.21 -12.25 2.31
C SER A 48 2.35 -10.98 2.41
N SER A 49 1.63 -10.77 3.52
CA SER A 49 0.90 -9.53 3.78
C SER A 49 1.81 -8.35 4.13
N VAL A 50 3.05 -8.63 4.53
CA VAL A 50 4.05 -7.60 4.84
C VAL A 50 4.60 -7.04 3.54
N VAL A 51 4.50 -5.72 3.37
CA VAL A 51 4.97 -4.99 2.19
C VAL A 51 6.49 -5.18 2.03
N ARG A 52 6.93 -5.57 0.84
CA ARG A 52 8.33 -5.98 0.59
C ARG A 52 9.25 -4.82 0.22
N TRP A 53 9.37 -3.84 1.10
CA TRP A 53 10.20 -2.65 0.87
C TRP A 53 11.68 -2.96 0.60
N HIS A 54 12.24 -4.00 1.22
CA HIS A 54 13.62 -4.46 0.99
C HIS A 54 13.87 -5.02 -0.42
N GLU A 55 12.81 -5.30 -1.20
CA GLU A 55 12.93 -5.71 -2.59
C GLU A 55 12.81 -4.51 -3.54
N TRP A 56 12.37 -3.33 -3.09
CA TRP A 56 12.02 -2.21 -3.97
C TRP A 56 13.25 -1.54 -4.63
N PRO A 57 13.23 -1.24 -5.95
CA PRO A 57 12.25 -1.64 -6.97
C PRO A 57 12.63 -3.00 -7.54
N HIS A 58 11.83 -4.02 -7.21
CA HIS A 58 11.90 -5.32 -7.84
C HIS A 58 10.47 -5.82 -7.98
N GLY A 59 9.77 -5.26 -8.96
CA GLY A 59 8.52 -5.83 -9.48
C GLY A 59 8.81 -6.92 -10.50
N GLN A 60 7.79 -7.66 -10.95
CA GLN A 60 7.88 -8.80 -11.89
C GLN A 60 8.47 -8.51 -13.29
N GLY A 61 9.13 -7.36 -13.49
CA GLY A 61 9.84 -6.97 -14.71
C GLY A 61 11.35 -7.25 -14.69
N SER A 62 12.04 -6.80 -15.73
CA SER A 62 13.49 -6.99 -15.91
C SER A 62 14.38 -5.96 -15.20
N GLU A 63 13.81 -5.05 -14.40
CA GLU A 63 14.55 -3.98 -13.74
C GLU A 63 15.42 -4.54 -12.62
N LYS A 64 16.72 -4.22 -12.66
CA LYS A 64 17.65 -4.56 -11.59
C LYS A 64 17.46 -3.61 -10.41
N ARG A 65 17.85 -4.04 -9.21
CA ARG A 65 17.80 -3.19 -8.02
C ARG A 65 18.45 -1.82 -8.25
N GLY A 66 17.70 -0.76 -7.92
CA GLY A 66 18.10 0.63 -8.08
C GLY A 66 18.05 1.16 -9.51
N GLU A 67 17.62 0.38 -10.50
CA GLU A 67 17.32 0.90 -11.84
C GLU A 67 15.91 1.49 -11.88
N VAL A 68 15.78 2.66 -12.48
CA VAL A 68 14.51 3.33 -12.73
C VAL A 68 14.45 3.81 -14.19
N ARG A 69 13.25 3.87 -14.74
CA ARG A 69 12.98 4.40 -16.09
C ARG A 69 12.52 5.85 -15.98
N GLY A 70 12.82 6.68 -16.96
CA GLY A 70 12.50 8.10 -16.87
C GLY A 70 12.56 8.84 -18.19
N TRP A 71 12.31 10.13 -18.07
CA TRP A 71 12.60 11.12 -19.10
C TRP A 71 13.41 12.25 -18.50
N ARG A 72 14.37 12.77 -19.26
CA ARG A 72 15.15 13.96 -18.89
C ARG A 72 15.42 14.85 -20.07
N THR A 73 15.77 16.10 -19.77
CA THR A 73 16.40 16.98 -20.77
C THR A 73 17.89 16.67 -20.84
N SER A 74 18.39 16.35 -22.03
CA SER A 74 19.83 16.19 -22.31
C SER A 74 20.14 16.75 -23.70
N GLY A 75 21.15 17.62 -23.81
CA GLY A 75 21.56 18.20 -25.08
C GLY A 75 20.46 19.00 -25.81
N GLY A 76 19.52 19.60 -25.08
CA GLY A 76 18.37 20.32 -25.65
C GLY A 76 17.20 19.43 -26.09
N HIS A 77 17.35 18.10 -26.00
CA HIS A 77 16.30 17.14 -26.31
C HIS A 77 15.72 16.55 -25.03
N TYR A 78 14.41 16.28 -25.06
CA TYR A 78 13.72 15.58 -23.99
C TYR A 78 13.52 14.13 -24.41
N GLN A 79 14.22 13.21 -23.74
CA GLN A 79 14.35 11.82 -24.19
C GLN A 79 14.24 10.83 -23.03
N SER A 80 13.90 9.58 -23.36
CA SER A 80 13.86 8.50 -22.38
C SER A 80 15.27 8.17 -21.86
N GLU A 81 15.34 7.78 -20.60
CA GLU A 81 16.59 7.39 -19.93
C GLU A 81 16.33 6.24 -18.94
N HIS A 82 17.32 5.36 -18.80
CA HIS A 82 17.43 4.45 -17.67
C HIS A 82 18.47 5.01 -16.70
N ARG A 83 18.12 5.10 -15.42
CA ARG A 83 18.95 5.69 -14.38
C ARG A 83 19.21 4.65 -13.30
N HIS A 84 20.47 4.48 -12.92
CA HIS A 84 20.82 3.75 -11.70
C HIS A 84 20.91 4.74 -10.53
N ILE A 85 20.16 4.47 -9.46
CA ILE A 85 20.15 5.25 -8.22
C ILE A 85 20.83 4.39 -7.12
N PRO A 86 22.07 4.71 -6.72
CA PRO A 86 22.83 3.91 -5.75
C PRO A 86 22.15 3.79 -4.38
N ALA A 87 21.50 4.86 -3.91
CA ALA A 87 20.75 4.85 -2.66
C ALA A 87 19.59 3.83 -2.71
N LEU A 88 18.85 3.82 -3.82
CA LEU A 88 17.76 2.86 -4.04
C LEU A 88 18.27 1.42 -4.15
N ALA A 89 19.42 1.19 -4.80
CA ALA A 89 20.03 -0.14 -4.89
C ALA A 89 20.44 -0.72 -3.53
N ARG A 90 20.84 0.14 -2.59
CA ARG A 90 21.26 -0.23 -1.22
C ARG A 90 20.12 -0.20 -0.21
N LEU A 91 18.92 0.22 -0.59
CA LEU A 91 17.82 0.48 0.33
C LEU A 91 17.46 -0.77 1.14
N GLY A 92 17.34 -1.94 0.49
CA GLY A 92 17.02 -3.19 1.16
C GLY A 92 18.24 -3.91 1.72
N LYS A 93 18.18 -4.28 3.00
CA LYS A 93 19.15 -5.14 3.69
C LYS A 93 18.57 -6.52 3.96
N THR A 94 19.42 -7.53 3.94
CA THR A 94 19.07 -8.88 4.36
C THR A 94 20.22 -9.46 5.16
N GLU A 95 19.94 -9.82 6.40
CA GLU A 95 20.88 -10.43 7.32
C GLU A 95 20.44 -11.86 7.61
N THR A 96 21.40 -12.78 7.67
CA THR A 96 21.13 -14.19 7.96
C THR A 96 21.94 -14.61 9.17
N SER A 97 21.24 -15.07 10.20
CA SER A 97 21.86 -15.63 11.42
C SER A 97 21.61 -17.13 11.48
N ALA A 98 22.67 -17.92 11.65
CA ALA A 98 22.56 -19.35 11.92
C ALA A 98 22.32 -19.62 13.40
N GLY A 99 21.67 -20.73 13.73
CA GLY A 99 21.49 -21.18 15.12
C GLY A 99 20.63 -20.24 15.97
N PHE A 100 19.71 -19.51 15.35
CA PHE A 100 18.71 -18.72 16.06
C PHE A 100 17.76 -19.68 16.79
N ASN A 101 17.48 -19.36 18.05
CA ASN A 101 16.62 -20.15 18.92
C ASN A 101 15.43 -19.28 19.38
N CYS A 102 14.23 -19.85 19.34
CA CYS A 102 13.02 -19.24 19.91
C CYS A 102 12.08 -20.32 20.46
N ASP A 103 11.04 -19.92 21.18
CA ASP A 103 9.94 -20.82 21.52
C ASP A 103 8.96 -20.93 20.34
N ILE A 104 8.22 -22.03 20.24
CA ILE A 104 7.15 -22.20 19.25
C ILE A 104 6.06 -21.11 19.38
N GLY A 105 5.82 -20.61 20.60
CA GLY A 105 4.87 -19.56 20.90
C GLY A 105 5.25 -18.19 20.31
N ASP A 106 6.56 -17.94 20.11
CA ASP A 106 7.08 -16.70 19.56
C ASP A 106 6.74 -16.53 18.07
N VAL A 107 6.46 -17.63 17.36
CA VAL A 107 6.07 -17.58 15.94
C VAL A 107 4.64 -17.07 15.81
N THR A 108 4.48 -15.96 15.10
CA THR A 108 3.20 -15.24 14.93
C THR A 108 2.59 -15.44 13.55
N GLY A 109 3.32 -16.02 12.60
CA GLY A 109 2.80 -16.27 11.26
C GLY A 109 3.59 -17.29 10.45
N LEU A 110 3.17 -17.49 9.20
CA LEU A 110 3.62 -18.54 8.28
C LEU A 110 3.84 -17.97 6.86
N SER A 111 4.64 -18.67 6.05
CA SER A 111 4.81 -18.34 4.61
C SER A 111 4.01 -19.23 3.67
N ALA A 112 3.73 -20.48 4.04
CA ALA A 112 2.95 -21.38 3.19
C ALA A 112 1.92 -22.18 3.99
N SER A 113 0.75 -22.38 3.39
CA SER A 113 -0.31 -23.21 3.97
C SER A 113 -1.28 -23.67 2.89
N LYS A 114 -1.93 -24.82 3.13
CA LYS A 114 -3.09 -25.26 2.35
C LYS A 114 -4.35 -24.43 2.65
N SER A 115 -4.42 -23.86 3.84
CA SER A 115 -5.45 -22.92 4.24
C SER A 115 -5.06 -21.51 3.87
N GLU A 116 -6.03 -20.69 3.49
CA GLU A 116 -5.80 -19.30 3.10
C GLU A 116 -5.41 -18.45 4.31
N LEU A 117 -4.12 -18.12 4.44
CA LEU A 117 -3.54 -17.48 5.62
C LEU A 117 -4.07 -16.07 5.86
N TYR A 118 -4.48 -15.37 4.81
CA TYR A 118 -5.04 -14.02 4.88
C TYR A 118 -6.37 -13.96 5.66
N ARG A 119 -7.00 -15.11 5.95
CA ARG A 119 -8.24 -15.18 6.74
C ARG A 119 -8.04 -14.96 8.24
N PHE A 120 -6.82 -15.11 8.74
CA PHE A 120 -6.58 -15.17 10.19
C PHE A 120 -5.68 -14.02 10.65
N PHE A 121 -6.18 -13.24 11.61
CA PHE A 121 -5.40 -12.20 12.29
C PHE A 121 -4.43 -12.76 13.33
N SER A 122 -4.62 -14.02 13.75
CA SER A 122 -3.72 -14.67 14.71
C SER A 122 -3.59 -16.18 14.51
N MET A 123 -2.49 -16.74 14.98
CA MET A 123 -2.25 -18.19 14.98
C MET A 123 -3.28 -18.94 15.85
N GLN A 124 -3.79 -18.29 16.89
CA GLN A 124 -4.87 -18.84 17.73
C GLN A 124 -6.16 -18.96 16.94
N GLN A 125 -6.55 -17.92 16.20
CA GLN A 125 -7.75 -17.93 15.37
C GLN A 125 -7.68 -19.06 14.32
N MET A 126 -6.52 -19.26 13.69
CA MET A 126 -6.32 -20.38 12.77
C MET A 126 -6.42 -21.74 13.48
N ALA A 127 -5.90 -21.87 14.70
CA ALA A 127 -5.99 -23.11 15.47
C ALA A 127 -7.47 -23.49 15.70
N GLU A 128 -8.26 -22.53 16.17
CA GLU A 128 -9.65 -22.70 16.57
C GLU A 128 -10.60 -22.88 15.37
N GLN A 129 -10.31 -22.25 14.23
CA GLN A 129 -11.22 -22.26 13.08
C GLN A 129 -10.84 -23.26 11.99
N ALA A 130 -9.54 -23.58 11.84
CA ALA A 130 -9.05 -24.43 10.75
C ALA A 130 -8.29 -25.68 11.21
N CYS A 131 -7.83 -25.73 12.47
CA CYS A 131 -7.01 -26.85 12.98
C CYS A 131 -7.72 -27.70 14.04
N GLN A 132 -9.04 -27.56 14.20
CA GLN A 132 -9.84 -28.27 15.22
C GLN A 132 -9.56 -29.78 15.33
N PRO A 133 -9.39 -30.55 14.23
CA PRO A 133 -9.10 -31.98 14.34
C PRO A 133 -7.76 -32.30 15.02
N PHE A 134 -6.79 -31.38 14.96
CA PHE A 134 -5.42 -31.56 15.42
C PHE A 134 -5.18 -31.09 16.86
N ILE A 135 -6.14 -30.35 17.43
CA ILE A 135 -6.07 -29.79 18.80
C ILE A 135 -6.99 -30.52 19.80
N ARG A 136 -7.60 -31.65 19.41
CA ARG A 136 -8.52 -32.40 20.28
C ARG A 136 -7.82 -33.02 21.49
N ASP A 137 -6.61 -33.52 21.29
CA ASP A 137 -5.79 -34.12 22.35
C ASP A 137 -4.80 -33.07 22.90
N VAL A 138 -5.24 -32.36 23.94
CA VAL A 138 -4.39 -31.41 24.67
C VAL A 138 -3.58 -32.17 25.73
N SER A 139 -2.58 -32.92 25.27
CA SER A 139 -1.67 -33.70 26.11
C SER A 139 -0.25 -33.65 25.55
N GLN A 140 0.72 -34.15 26.33
CA GLN A 140 2.10 -34.29 25.87
C GLN A 140 2.22 -35.20 24.63
N GLU A 141 1.39 -36.24 24.53
CA GLU A 141 1.40 -37.12 23.36
C GLU A 141 0.79 -36.44 22.14
N GLY A 142 -0.33 -35.73 22.28
CA GLY A 142 -0.92 -34.93 21.20
C GLY A 142 0.03 -33.83 20.68
N LEU A 143 0.79 -33.20 21.58
CA LEU A 143 1.87 -32.27 21.21
C LEU A 143 2.98 -33.00 20.42
N ALA A 144 3.48 -34.11 20.95
CA ALA A 144 4.53 -34.90 20.31
C ALA A 144 4.09 -35.42 18.93
N GLN A 145 2.84 -35.83 18.78
CA GLN A 145 2.28 -36.30 17.51
C GLN A 145 2.30 -35.20 16.45
N ASN A 146 1.86 -33.98 16.80
CA ASN A 146 1.90 -32.85 15.88
C ASN A 146 3.34 -32.46 15.51
N LEU A 147 4.26 -32.40 16.48
CA LEU A 147 5.68 -32.08 16.23
C LEU A 147 6.40 -33.16 15.38
N ARG A 148 5.97 -34.42 15.47
CA ARG A 148 6.47 -35.53 14.64
C ARG A 148 5.94 -35.52 13.20
N TRP A 149 5.12 -34.54 12.81
CA TRP A 149 4.66 -34.44 11.42
C TRP A 149 5.85 -34.22 10.47
N PRO A 150 5.99 -35.00 9.37
CA PRO A 150 7.17 -34.95 8.50
C PRO A 150 7.44 -33.59 7.85
N GLU A 151 6.40 -32.81 7.59
CA GLU A 151 6.51 -31.50 6.92
C GLU A 151 6.82 -30.35 7.89
N ILE A 152 6.91 -30.58 9.21
CA ILE A 152 7.42 -29.58 10.15
C ILE A 152 8.95 -29.69 10.16
N GLY A 153 9.57 -28.98 9.23
CA GLY A 153 10.99 -29.07 8.95
C GLY A 153 11.88 -28.41 10.01
N ILE A 154 11.41 -27.30 10.58
CA ILE A 154 12.18 -26.48 11.53
C ILE A 154 12.59 -27.25 12.79
N VAL A 155 11.80 -28.23 13.23
CA VAL A 155 12.11 -29.09 14.40
C VAL A 155 13.24 -30.09 14.09
N ARG A 156 13.51 -30.35 12.81
CA ARG A 156 14.49 -31.34 12.33
C ARG A 156 15.71 -30.71 11.66
N GLY A 157 15.83 -29.37 11.69
CA GLY A 157 16.94 -28.64 11.07
C GLY A 157 16.95 -28.71 9.54
N SER A 158 15.78 -28.73 8.89
CA SER A 158 15.65 -28.80 7.43
C SER A 158 15.70 -27.43 6.72
N SER A 159 15.12 -27.32 5.52
CA SER A 159 15.00 -26.10 4.71
C SER A 159 14.14 -25.00 5.30
N ASP A 160 13.31 -25.30 6.30
CA ASP A 160 12.49 -24.28 6.97
C ASP A 160 13.39 -23.29 7.71
N PHE A 161 12.97 -22.02 7.73
CA PHE A 161 13.70 -20.97 8.43
C PHE A 161 12.73 -19.94 9.01
N LEU A 162 13.24 -19.10 9.90
CA LEU A 162 12.48 -18.00 10.48
C LEU A 162 12.73 -16.72 9.70
N LEU A 163 11.71 -15.88 9.61
CA LEU A 163 11.69 -14.65 8.83
C LEU A 163 11.18 -13.50 9.71
N GLN A 164 11.85 -12.36 9.61
CA GLN A 164 11.47 -11.14 10.33
C GLN A 164 11.73 -9.91 9.44
N TYR A 165 10.90 -8.88 9.56
CA TYR A 165 11.07 -7.59 8.90
C TYR A 165 11.30 -6.51 9.95
N SER A 166 12.22 -5.57 9.75
CA SER A 166 12.52 -4.54 10.75
C SER A 166 11.36 -3.56 10.98
N TRP A 167 10.47 -3.43 10.01
CA TRP A 167 9.27 -2.61 10.09
C TRP A 167 8.04 -3.41 10.53
N ASP A 168 8.14 -4.70 10.81
CA ASP A 168 7.02 -5.54 11.25
C ASP A 168 7.36 -6.25 12.56
N ASP A 169 6.37 -6.48 13.41
CA ASP A 169 6.60 -7.11 14.71
C ASP A 169 6.52 -8.64 14.65
N GLY A 170 6.16 -9.21 13.51
CA GLY A 170 5.98 -10.63 13.34
C GLY A 170 7.27 -11.44 13.25
N LEU A 171 7.23 -12.64 13.84
CA LEU A 171 8.19 -13.71 13.58
C LEU A 171 7.48 -14.79 12.78
N TYR A 172 7.89 -14.97 11.52
CA TYR A 172 7.23 -15.86 10.59
C TYR A 172 8.04 -17.13 10.37
N LEU A 173 7.34 -18.27 10.29
CA LEU A 173 7.95 -19.52 9.83
C LEU A 173 7.83 -19.60 8.30
N ALA A 174 8.98 -19.57 7.63
CA ALA A 174 9.10 -19.85 6.21
C ALA A 174 9.12 -21.36 5.96
N ASN A 175 7.92 -21.96 5.94
CA ASN A 175 7.69 -23.38 5.70
C ASN A 175 7.26 -23.66 4.25
N SER A 176 7.33 -24.93 3.84
CA SER A 176 6.71 -25.42 2.59
C SER A 176 5.49 -26.31 2.81
N GLY A 177 5.26 -26.78 4.04
CA GLY A 177 4.18 -27.70 4.41
C GLY A 177 3.93 -27.73 5.92
N GLY A 178 3.05 -28.61 6.40
CA GLY A 178 2.89 -28.85 7.84
C GLY A 178 2.23 -27.73 8.67
N SER A 179 1.68 -26.67 8.04
CA SER A 179 1.13 -25.50 8.74
C SER A 179 0.10 -25.83 9.82
N HIS A 180 -0.85 -26.73 9.55
CA HIS A 180 -1.89 -27.11 10.51
C HIS A 180 -1.33 -27.84 11.73
N HIS A 181 -0.36 -28.72 11.52
CA HIS A 181 0.32 -29.42 12.62
C HIS A 181 1.20 -28.47 13.43
N PHE A 182 1.89 -27.53 12.77
CA PHE A 182 2.66 -26.51 13.47
C PHE A 182 1.77 -25.61 14.34
N VAL A 183 0.67 -25.10 13.78
CA VAL A 183 -0.32 -24.28 14.49
C VAL A 183 -0.93 -25.05 15.66
N ALA A 184 -1.29 -26.32 15.45
CA ALA A 184 -1.83 -27.18 16.50
C ALA A 184 -0.81 -27.45 17.62
N ALA A 185 0.44 -27.77 17.27
CA ALA A 185 1.52 -27.95 18.23
C ALA A 185 1.74 -26.67 19.05
N ARG A 186 1.81 -25.50 18.38
CA ARG A 186 1.91 -24.19 19.05
C ARG A 186 0.75 -23.97 20.03
N HIS A 187 -0.47 -24.25 19.60
CA HIS A 187 -1.67 -24.11 20.43
C HIS A 187 -1.63 -25.02 21.66
N ILE A 188 -1.37 -26.32 21.47
CA ILE A 188 -1.29 -27.30 22.56
C ILE A 188 -0.14 -26.96 23.52
N ALA A 189 1.04 -26.60 23.01
CA ALA A 189 2.18 -26.17 23.83
C ALA A 189 1.82 -24.98 24.74
N GLY A 190 1.13 -23.98 24.19
CA GLY A 190 0.63 -22.84 24.96
C GLY A 190 -0.38 -23.24 26.04
N GLN A 191 -1.33 -24.13 25.73
CA GLN A 191 -2.32 -24.63 26.70
C GLN A 191 -1.67 -25.44 27.83
N LEU A 192 -0.64 -26.23 27.51
CA LEU A 192 0.13 -27.01 28.49
C LEU A 192 1.16 -26.18 29.25
N GLN A 193 1.37 -24.91 28.88
CA GLN A 193 2.48 -24.07 29.34
C GLN A 193 3.83 -24.77 29.17
N GLN A 194 3.96 -25.57 28.11
CA GLN A 194 5.15 -26.36 27.83
C GLN A 194 5.97 -25.65 26.73
N PRO A 195 7.18 -25.17 27.03
CA PRO A 195 8.03 -24.57 26.01
C PRO A 195 8.49 -25.62 25.00
N VAL A 196 8.59 -25.22 23.74
CA VAL A 196 9.11 -26.03 22.64
C VAL A 196 10.14 -25.19 21.89
N ALA A 197 11.41 -25.50 22.13
CA ALA A 197 12.51 -24.80 21.47
C ALA A 197 12.55 -25.14 19.98
N LEU A 198 12.52 -24.10 19.15
CA LEU A 198 12.80 -24.14 17.73
C LEU A 198 14.22 -23.62 17.50
N GLN A 199 14.99 -24.30 16.67
CA GLN A 199 16.33 -23.88 16.29
C GLN A 199 16.46 -23.89 14.78
N GLY A 200 16.98 -22.82 14.21
CA GLY A 200 17.18 -22.73 12.77
C GLY A 200 17.89 -21.48 12.31
N ARG A 201 17.82 -21.23 11.01
CA ARG A 201 18.29 -20.00 10.40
C ARG A 201 17.22 -18.92 10.58
N LEU A 202 17.64 -17.70 10.90
CA LEU A 202 16.80 -16.51 10.86
C LEU A 202 17.25 -15.58 9.74
N VAL A 203 16.33 -15.20 8.88
CA VAL A 203 16.50 -14.18 7.85
C VAL A 203 15.79 -12.92 8.31
N ARG A 204 16.54 -11.82 8.47
CA ARG A 204 16.00 -10.51 8.80
C ARG A 204 16.10 -9.58 7.59
N HIS A 205 14.98 -9.02 7.19
CA HIS A 205 14.93 -7.95 6.20
C HIS A 205 14.86 -6.61 6.90
N GLY A 206 15.58 -5.63 6.39
CA GLY A 206 15.57 -4.27 6.91
C GLY A 206 15.78 -3.24 5.83
N LEU A 207 15.67 -1.97 6.20
CA LEU A 207 15.97 -0.85 5.32
C LEU A 207 17.23 -0.11 5.79
N ASP A 208 18.04 0.35 4.84
CA ASP A 208 19.16 1.24 5.11
C ASP A 208 18.66 2.66 5.38
N ALA A 209 18.71 3.10 6.64
CA ALA A 209 18.31 4.45 7.02
C ALA A 209 19.13 5.55 6.32
N GLU A 210 20.43 5.33 6.08
CA GLU A 210 21.27 6.30 5.37
C GLU A 210 20.86 6.36 3.89
N ALA A 211 20.60 5.20 3.28
CA ALA A 211 20.15 5.17 1.89
C ALA A 211 18.73 5.75 1.73
N ALA A 212 17.84 5.53 2.69
CA ALA A 212 16.51 6.16 2.72
C ALA A 212 16.61 7.69 2.81
N ALA A 213 17.44 8.21 3.72
CA ALA A 213 17.68 9.64 3.85
C ALA A 213 18.31 10.23 2.57
N GLN A 214 19.36 9.59 2.05
CA GLN A 214 20.01 9.99 0.79
C GLN A 214 19.03 10.01 -0.38
N LEU A 215 18.13 9.03 -0.46
CA LEU A 215 17.11 8.95 -1.49
C LEU A 215 16.12 10.13 -1.37
N ASN A 216 15.65 10.43 -0.16
CA ASN A 216 14.74 11.55 0.09
C ASN A 216 15.42 12.92 -0.11
N ASP A 217 16.73 13.03 0.11
CA ASP A 217 17.51 14.24 -0.14
C ASP A 217 17.72 14.51 -1.64
N GLN A 218 17.84 13.45 -2.45
CA GLN A 218 18.07 13.58 -3.89
C GLN A 218 16.77 13.70 -4.68
N TYR A 219 15.70 13.05 -4.22
CA TYR A 219 14.44 12.94 -4.94
C TYR A 219 13.25 13.25 -4.03
N ALA A 220 12.27 13.98 -4.56
CA ALA A 220 10.93 13.96 -4.00
C ALA A 220 10.15 12.82 -4.66
N ILE A 221 9.56 11.92 -3.87
CA ILE A 221 9.02 10.65 -4.37
C ILE A 221 7.54 10.53 -4.04
N TYR A 222 6.69 10.40 -5.05
CA TYR A 222 5.23 10.36 -4.86
C TYR A 222 4.60 9.12 -5.47
N ALA A 223 3.61 8.56 -4.77
CA ALA A 223 2.82 7.43 -5.24
C ALA A 223 1.73 7.92 -6.21
N ILE A 224 1.61 7.25 -7.36
CA ILE A 224 0.61 7.55 -8.38
C ILE A 224 -0.03 6.26 -8.91
N ALA A 225 -1.33 6.31 -9.18
CA ALA A 225 -2.03 5.18 -9.79
C ALA A 225 -1.48 4.94 -11.21
N LYS A 226 -1.06 3.70 -11.50
CA LYS A 226 -0.33 3.34 -12.72
C LYS A 226 -1.12 3.63 -13.99
N ASP A 227 -2.40 3.28 -14.01
CA ASP A 227 -3.27 3.47 -15.17
C ASP A 227 -3.47 4.95 -15.49
N ALA A 228 -3.75 5.76 -14.46
CA ALA A 228 -3.93 7.20 -14.62
C ALA A 228 -2.62 7.91 -15.02
N PHE A 229 -1.48 7.41 -14.55
CA PHE A 229 -0.17 7.93 -14.94
C PHE A 229 0.07 7.78 -16.44
N PHE A 230 -0.06 6.56 -16.97
CA PHE A 230 0.21 6.29 -18.38
C PHE A 230 -0.87 6.82 -19.32
N ALA A 231 -2.09 7.02 -18.85
CA ALA A 231 -3.17 7.61 -19.65
C ALA A 231 -2.96 9.10 -19.93
N GLU A 232 -2.63 9.91 -18.91
CA GLU A 232 -2.62 11.38 -19.07
C GLU A 232 -1.46 12.10 -18.37
N ALA A 233 -1.05 11.66 -17.17
CA ALA A 233 -0.09 12.42 -16.38
C ALA A 233 1.34 12.38 -16.96
N LEU A 234 1.75 11.25 -17.56
CA LEU A 234 3.04 11.13 -18.23
C LEU A 234 3.18 12.21 -19.30
N ASP A 235 2.20 12.37 -20.18
CA ASP A 235 2.25 13.40 -21.23
C ASP A 235 2.28 14.82 -20.66
N ALA A 236 1.57 15.07 -19.55
CA ALA A 236 1.66 16.36 -18.87
C ALA A 236 3.08 16.65 -18.34
N LEU A 237 3.77 15.64 -17.79
CA LEU A 237 5.16 15.79 -17.35
C LEU A 237 6.13 15.97 -18.54
N ARG A 238 5.89 15.25 -19.64
CA ARG A 238 6.71 15.34 -20.86
C ARG A 238 6.58 16.70 -21.53
N ASP A 239 5.37 17.24 -21.64
CA ASP A 239 5.13 18.55 -22.23
C ASP A 239 5.71 19.67 -21.36
N PHE A 240 5.59 19.54 -20.03
CA PHE A 240 6.27 20.43 -19.10
C PHE A 240 7.80 20.22 -19.07
N ARG A 241 8.32 19.18 -19.74
CA ARG A 241 9.75 18.77 -19.76
C ARG A 241 10.38 18.67 -18.38
N ALA A 242 9.62 18.21 -17.38
CA ALA A 242 10.19 17.92 -16.07
C ALA A 242 10.98 16.61 -16.14
N THR A 243 12.21 16.61 -15.63
CA THR A 243 12.93 15.36 -15.43
C THR A 243 12.23 14.55 -14.36
N HIS A 244 11.91 13.30 -14.68
CA HIS A 244 11.26 12.40 -13.75
C HIS A 244 11.67 10.97 -14.06
N TYR A 245 11.72 10.16 -13.02
CA TYR A 245 11.89 8.73 -13.12
C TYR A 245 10.73 8.04 -12.43
N TRP A 246 10.52 6.77 -12.73
CA TRP A 246 9.52 5.95 -12.08
C TRP A 246 9.98 4.50 -11.96
N ALA A 247 9.42 3.84 -10.96
CA ALA A 247 9.47 2.40 -10.79
C ALA A 247 8.13 1.93 -10.20
N ASP A 248 7.83 0.64 -10.37
CA ASP A 248 6.68 0.04 -9.71
C ASP A 248 6.84 0.12 -8.18
N LEU A 249 5.73 0.37 -7.47
CA LEU A 249 5.69 0.25 -6.02
C LEU A 249 5.74 -1.25 -5.63
N PRO A 250 6.26 -1.58 -4.42
CA PRO A 250 6.33 -2.97 -3.98
C PRO A 250 4.92 -3.55 -3.74
N GLN A 251 4.79 -4.86 -3.89
CA GLN A 251 3.56 -5.59 -3.53
C GLN A 251 3.13 -5.25 -2.08
N PRO A 252 1.82 -5.00 -1.83
CA PRO A 252 0.67 -5.19 -2.74
C PRO A 252 0.30 -3.95 -3.58
N TYR A 253 1.17 -2.94 -3.66
CA TYR A 253 0.92 -1.67 -4.35
C TYR A 253 1.36 -1.68 -5.82
N ASP A 254 1.41 -2.83 -6.47
CA ASP A 254 1.96 -3.00 -7.83
C ASP A 254 1.05 -2.44 -8.95
N ASN A 255 -0.20 -2.11 -8.63
CA ASN A 255 -1.08 -1.24 -9.42
C ASN A 255 -0.65 0.26 -9.39
N GLY A 256 0.49 0.53 -8.76
CA GLY A 256 1.05 1.83 -8.50
C GLY A 256 2.45 2.06 -9.03
N LEU A 257 2.79 3.34 -9.17
CA LEU A 257 4.16 3.78 -9.45
C LEU A 257 4.64 4.74 -8.38
N ALA A 258 5.93 4.70 -8.11
CA ALA A 258 6.63 5.77 -7.43
C ALA A 258 7.29 6.68 -8.46
N ILE A 259 6.95 7.97 -8.45
CA ILE A 259 7.56 8.98 -9.31
C ILE A 259 8.67 9.69 -8.56
N PHE A 260 9.90 9.58 -9.04
CA PHE A 260 11.10 10.21 -8.50
C PHE A 260 11.36 11.53 -9.24
N LEU A 261 11.32 12.64 -8.51
CA LEU A 261 11.55 13.98 -9.04
C LEU A 261 12.87 14.52 -8.47
N PRO A 262 13.92 14.70 -9.28
CA PRO A 262 15.20 15.23 -8.82
C PRO A 262 15.01 16.58 -8.13
N ARG A 263 15.54 16.74 -6.92
CA ARG A 263 15.40 17.98 -6.15
C ARG A 263 16.33 19.09 -6.64
N ASP A 264 17.38 18.78 -7.38
CA ASP A 264 18.31 19.74 -7.96
C ASP A 264 17.76 20.39 -9.25
N GLU A 265 16.76 19.80 -9.89
CA GLU A 265 16.14 20.33 -11.11
C GLU A 265 14.90 21.20 -10.86
N ALA A 266 14.89 22.41 -11.43
CA ALA A 266 13.84 23.40 -11.18
C ALA A 266 12.43 22.94 -11.60
N ARG A 267 12.29 22.34 -12.79
CA ARG A 267 10.99 21.86 -13.30
C ARG A 267 10.48 20.67 -12.46
N SER A 268 11.36 19.76 -12.09
CA SER A 268 11.03 18.62 -11.21
C SER A 268 10.59 19.08 -9.82
N ARG A 269 11.25 20.10 -9.24
CA ARG A 269 10.79 20.73 -7.99
C ARG A 269 9.39 21.32 -8.12
N LYS A 270 9.05 21.97 -9.24
CA LYS A 270 7.69 22.50 -9.47
C LYS A 270 6.63 21.42 -9.55
N VAL A 271 6.95 20.27 -10.16
CA VAL A 271 6.06 19.11 -10.14
C VAL A 271 5.90 18.56 -8.72
N ALA A 272 7.00 18.46 -7.96
CA ALA A 272 6.97 18.00 -6.57
C ALA A 272 6.12 18.92 -5.67
N GLU A 273 6.24 20.24 -5.83
CA GLU A 273 5.39 21.23 -5.16
C GLU A 273 3.91 20.99 -5.48
N VAL A 274 3.57 20.69 -6.74
CA VAL A 274 2.19 20.33 -7.13
C VAL A 274 1.73 19.08 -6.40
N PHE A 275 2.46 17.97 -6.49
CA PHE A 275 2.08 16.71 -5.83
C PHE A 275 1.94 16.87 -4.31
N ALA A 276 2.87 17.59 -3.66
CA ALA A 276 2.77 17.91 -2.24
C ALA A 276 1.49 18.72 -1.92
N SER A 277 1.26 19.81 -2.65
CA SER A 277 0.09 20.68 -2.43
C SER A 277 -1.24 19.99 -2.73
N GLU A 278 -1.21 18.98 -3.60
CA GLU A 278 -2.37 18.19 -4.00
C GLU A 278 -2.52 16.92 -3.14
N GLY A 279 -1.71 16.74 -2.09
CA GLY A 279 -1.88 15.68 -1.08
C GLY A 279 -1.50 14.27 -1.55
N PHE A 280 -0.59 14.13 -2.52
CA PHE A 280 -0.07 12.82 -2.91
C PHE A 280 0.76 12.22 -1.78
N THR A 281 0.70 10.89 -1.61
CA THR A 281 1.53 10.20 -0.62
C THR A 281 3.01 10.34 -0.99
N ASN A 282 3.80 10.93 -0.09
CA ASN A 282 5.25 11.01 -0.23
C ASN A 282 5.88 9.69 0.20
N VAL A 283 6.28 8.88 -0.77
CA VAL A 283 6.90 7.56 -0.55
C VAL A 283 8.28 7.71 0.09
N GLY A 284 8.97 8.83 -0.15
CA GLY A 284 10.25 9.11 0.49
C GLY A 284 10.12 9.18 2.01
N ASP A 285 9.07 9.84 2.50
CA ASP A 285 8.81 9.96 3.94
C ASP A 285 8.40 8.61 4.54
N VAL A 286 7.55 7.84 3.84
CA VAL A 286 7.16 6.48 4.25
C VAL A 286 8.38 5.57 4.42
N VAL A 287 9.31 5.61 3.46
CA VAL A 287 10.52 4.77 3.50
C VAL A 287 11.48 5.20 4.60
N VAL A 288 11.58 6.51 4.89
CA VAL A 288 12.34 7.02 6.04
C VAL A 288 11.71 6.57 7.36
N GLU A 289 10.39 6.64 7.51
CA GLU A 289 9.66 6.13 8.68
C GLU A 289 9.95 4.63 8.87
N LEU A 290 9.82 3.82 7.83
CA LEU A 290 10.05 2.37 7.87
C LEU A 290 11.51 1.99 8.16
N ALA A 291 12.47 2.83 7.79
CA ALA A 291 13.89 2.63 8.07
C ALA A 291 14.29 3.09 9.48
N SER A 292 13.40 3.78 10.19
CA SER A 292 13.68 4.29 11.54
C SER A 292 13.70 3.18 12.60
N GLN A 293 14.39 3.45 13.71
CA GLN A 293 14.35 2.57 14.86
C GLN A 293 12.97 2.67 15.51
N GLY A 294 12.25 1.56 15.62
CA GLY A 294 10.91 1.52 16.22
C GLY A 294 9.75 1.52 15.23
N ALA A 295 10.01 1.52 13.91
CA ALA A 295 8.98 1.49 12.87
C ALA A 295 7.88 0.42 13.13
N ALA A 296 8.25 -0.80 13.51
CA ALA A 296 7.30 -1.86 13.85
C ALA A 296 6.36 -1.48 15.02
N ALA A 297 6.88 -0.82 16.06
CA ALA A 297 6.10 -0.40 17.22
C ALA A 297 5.12 0.74 16.88
N GLU A 298 5.50 1.64 15.97
CA GLU A 298 4.65 2.74 15.51
C GLU A 298 3.55 2.27 14.55
N ARG A 299 3.80 1.21 13.79
CA ARG A 299 2.83 0.58 12.88
C ARG A 299 1.77 -0.25 13.59
N ARG A 300 2.13 -0.95 14.67
CA ARG A 300 1.22 -1.88 15.37
C ARG A 300 -0.15 -1.25 15.73
N PRO A 301 -0.24 -0.06 16.35
CA PRO A 301 -1.54 0.55 16.65
C PRO A 301 -2.39 0.82 15.41
N ARG A 302 -1.75 1.12 14.27
CA ARG A 302 -2.45 1.37 13.01
C ARG A 302 -3.00 0.08 12.44
N GLN A 303 -2.23 -1.00 12.47
CA GLN A 303 -2.70 -2.33 12.06
C GLN A 303 -3.81 -2.88 12.97
N ASP A 304 -3.74 -2.61 14.28
CA ASP A 304 -4.81 -2.93 15.22
C ASP A 304 -6.10 -2.15 14.91
N GLU A 305 -5.98 -0.86 14.61
CA GLU A 305 -7.10 -0.02 14.16
C GLU A 305 -7.70 -0.55 12.84
N MET A 306 -6.88 -0.96 11.87
CA MET A 306 -7.36 -1.59 10.64
C MET A 306 -8.18 -2.85 10.94
N ARG A 307 -7.71 -3.71 11.84
CA ARG A 307 -8.45 -4.92 12.26
C ARG A 307 -9.80 -4.55 12.86
N LEU A 308 -9.83 -3.62 13.82
CA LEU A 308 -11.07 -3.16 14.46
C LEU A 308 -12.06 -2.60 13.45
N ARG A 309 -11.59 -1.83 12.47
CA ARG A 309 -12.45 -1.31 11.38
C ARG A 309 -13.00 -2.41 10.49
N ILE A 310 -12.19 -3.42 10.17
CA ILE A 310 -12.64 -4.60 9.40
C ILE A 310 -13.72 -5.37 10.16
N GLU A 311 -13.51 -5.62 11.46
CA GLU A 311 -14.47 -6.33 12.31
C GLU A 311 -15.80 -5.56 12.45
N ALA A 312 -15.76 -4.23 12.43
CA ALA A 312 -16.94 -3.36 12.54
C ALA A 312 -17.70 -3.16 11.21
N LEU A 313 -17.19 -3.64 10.06
CA LEU A 313 -17.83 -3.43 8.74
C LEU A 313 -19.29 -3.88 8.67
N PRO A 314 -19.69 -5.06 9.19
CA PRO A 314 -21.07 -5.52 9.10
C PRO A 314 -22.08 -4.57 9.77
N GLU A 315 -21.65 -3.82 10.79
CA GLU A 315 -22.51 -2.88 11.50
C GLU A 315 -22.78 -1.60 10.68
N LEU A 316 -21.95 -1.30 9.69
CA LEU A 316 -22.05 -0.08 8.90
C LEU A 316 -23.27 -0.08 7.98
N GLU A 317 -23.71 -1.25 7.49
CA GLU A 317 -24.91 -1.34 6.66
C GLU A 317 -26.18 -0.90 7.41
N ALA A 318 -26.21 -1.03 8.73
CA ALA A 318 -27.32 -0.58 9.57
C ALA A 318 -27.27 0.91 9.95
N LYS A 319 -26.19 1.63 9.59
CA LYS A 319 -26.05 3.08 9.85
C LYS A 319 -26.79 3.89 8.78
N ALA A 320 -26.69 5.22 8.89
CA ALA A 320 -27.19 6.17 7.90
C ALA A 320 -26.06 6.99 7.28
N GLY A 321 -26.34 7.67 6.17
CA GLY A 321 -25.41 8.57 5.50
C GLY A 321 -24.20 7.85 4.90
N VAL A 322 -23.04 8.51 4.91
CA VAL A 322 -21.82 8.01 4.25
C VAL A 322 -21.35 6.67 4.84
N ALA A 323 -21.53 6.45 6.15
CA ALA A 323 -21.17 5.18 6.78
C ALA A 323 -21.95 3.99 6.18
N HIS A 324 -23.25 4.18 5.88
CA HIS A 324 -24.06 3.18 5.18
C HIS A 324 -23.55 2.93 3.76
N LEU A 325 -23.27 3.99 3.00
CA LEU A 325 -22.74 3.89 1.64
C LEU A 325 -21.43 3.10 1.62
N PHE A 326 -20.51 3.43 2.54
CA PHE A 326 -19.25 2.72 2.68
C PHE A 326 -19.47 1.24 3.04
N GLY A 327 -20.31 0.96 4.04
CA GLY A 327 -20.66 -0.41 4.44
C GLY A 327 -21.22 -1.25 3.29
N LYS A 328 -22.15 -0.69 2.51
CA LYS A 328 -22.73 -1.31 1.31
C LYS A 328 -21.68 -1.65 0.25
N HIS A 329 -20.77 -0.72 -0.06
CA HIS A 329 -19.70 -0.95 -1.05
C HIS A 329 -18.65 -1.93 -0.54
N ALA A 330 -18.32 -1.89 0.76
CA ALA A 330 -17.45 -2.85 1.41
C ALA A 330 -18.03 -4.27 1.35
N ALA A 331 -19.29 -4.45 1.78
CA ALA A 331 -20.00 -5.72 1.70
C ALA A 331 -20.06 -6.27 0.28
N ALA A 332 -20.15 -5.38 -0.73
CA ALA A 332 -20.12 -5.80 -2.13
C ALA A 332 -18.79 -6.43 -2.57
N ARG A 333 -17.65 -5.90 -2.09
CA ARG A 333 -16.32 -6.48 -2.32
C ARG A 333 -16.09 -7.76 -1.55
N LEU A 334 -16.50 -7.78 -0.28
CA LEU A 334 -16.33 -8.93 0.62
C LEU A 334 -17.05 -10.21 0.17
N ARG A 335 -17.99 -10.12 -0.78
CA ARG A 335 -18.59 -11.31 -1.41
C ARG A 335 -17.59 -12.15 -2.21
N ASN A 336 -16.55 -11.53 -2.75
CA ASN A 336 -15.60 -12.18 -3.67
C ASN A 336 -14.14 -12.14 -3.17
N GLU A 337 -13.84 -11.27 -2.20
CA GLU A 337 -12.49 -10.99 -1.72
C GLU A 337 -12.43 -11.12 -0.19
N LEU A 338 -11.25 -11.46 0.35
CA LEU A 338 -11.03 -11.40 1.80
C LEU A 338 -10.83 -9.96 2.24
N ALA A 339 -11.38 -9.59 3.41
CA ALA A 339 -11.28 -8.22 3.93
C ALA A 339 -9.84 -7.68 4.03
N THR A 340 -8.88 -8.58 4.24
CA THR A 340 -7.44 -8.28 4.36
C THR A 340 -6.75 -8.12 3.00
N GLN A 341 -7.47 -8.38 1.91
CA GLN A 341 -7.01 -8.28 0.52
C GLN A 341 -7.85 -7.30 -0.32
N VAL A 342 -8.92 -6.74 0.25
CA VAL A 342 -9.75 -5.75 -0.44
C VAL A 342 -8.94 -4.48 -0.74
N ASP A 343 -9.06 -3.99 -1.97
CA ASP A 343 -8.64 -2.64 -2.33
C ASP A 343 -9.61 -1.62 -1.72
N TRP A 344 -9.27 -1.15 -0.52
CA TRP A 344 -10.07 -0.17 0.21
C TRP A 344 -10.16 1.19 -0.50
N GLN A 345 -9.16 1.59 -1.31
CA GLN A 345 -9.25 2.83 -2.09
C GLN A 345 -10.35 2.73 -3.15
N ALA A 346 -10.50 1.56 -3.78
CA ALA A 346 -11.58 1.33 -4.73
C ALA A 346 -12.98 1.37 -4.06
N VAL A 347 -13.10 0.88 -2.81
CA VAL A 347 -14.34 0.97 -2.02
C VAL A 347 -14.68 2.42 -1.66
N GLU A 348 -13.68 3.18 -1.21
CA GLU A 348 -13.82 4.61 -0.92
C GLU A 348 -14.20 5.40 -2.16
N GLN A 349 -13.58 5.10 -3.31
CA GLN A 349 -13.91 5.75 -4.58
C GLN A 349 -15.36 5.52 -4.97
N ALA A 350 -15.84 4.27 -4.93
CA ALA A 350 -17.25 3.96 -5.20
C ALA A 350 -18.20 4.68 -4.23
N THR A 351 -17.77 4.82 -2.97
CA THR A 351 -18.51 5.58 -1.95
C THR A 351 -18.57 7.06 -2.29
N MET A 352 -17.46 7.68 -2.70
CA MET A 352 -17.40 9.10 -3.09
C MET A 352 -18.22 9.38 -4.35
N ASP A 353 -18.14 8.50 -5.35
CA ASP A 353 -18.92 8.64 -6.59
C ASP A 353 -20.43 8.64 -6.31
N GLU A 354 -20.92 7.75 -5.43
CA GLU A 354 -22.33 7.71 -5.03
C GLU A 354 -22.69 8.90 -4.11
N ALA A 355 -21.86 9.21 -3.11
CA ALA A 355 -22.10 10.28 -2.15
C ALA A 355 -22.22 11.65 -2.82
N PHE A 356 -21.30 11.99 -3.73
CA PHE A 356 -21.32 13.28 -4.43
C PHE A 356 -22.22 13.28 -5.66
N GLY A 357 -22.24 12.18 -6.43
CA GLY A 357 -23.00 12.10 -7.68
C GLY A 357 -24.50 11.96 -7.49
N VAL A 358 -24.92 11.15 -6.51
CA VAL A 358 -26.34 10.82 -6.28
C VAL A 358 -26.89 11.64 -5.12
N HIS A 359 -26.22 11.58 -3.97
CA HIS A 359 -26.74 12.12 -2.72
C HIS A 359 -26.33 13.58 -2.45
N ARG A 360 -25.35 14.11 -3.20
CA ARG A 360 -24.82 15.48 -3.08
C ARG A 360 -24.41 15.86 -1.65
N LEU A 361 -23.78 14.91 -0.97
CA LEU A 361 -23.29 15.10 0.40
C LEU A 361 -22.11 16.07 0.42
N ASP A 362 -21.90 16.75 1.56
CA ASP A 362 -20.80 17.67 1.73
C ASP A 362 -19.45 16.94 1.89
N ALA A 363 -18.36 17.56 1.45
CA ALA A 363 -17.04 16.95 1.47
C ALA A 363 -16.54 16.62 2.89
N GLN A 364 -16.92 17.43 3.89
CA GLN A 364 -16.48 17.23 5.26
C GLN A 364 -17.12 15.97 5.87
N SER A 365 -18.42 15.77 5.70
CA SER A 365 -19.10 14.57 6.19
C SER A 365 -18.62 13.29 5.51
N VAL A 366 -18.31 13.36 4.20
CA VAL A 366 -17.71 12.25 3.46
C VAL A 366 -16.33 11.92 4.02
N TYR A 367 -15.47 12.92 4.19
CA TYR A 367 -14.15 12.73 4.78
C TYR A 367 -14.22 12.14 6.19
N ASP A 368 -15.03 12.73 7.08
CA ASP A 368 -15.11 12.30 8.49
C ASP A 368 -15.58 10.85 8.63
N ALA A 369 -16.54 10.43 7.78
CA ALA A 369 -17.01 9.06 7.78
C ALA A 369 -15.96 8.07 7.26
N LEU A 370 -15.29 8.39 6.14
CA LEU A 370 -14.26 7.53 5.56
C LEU A 370 -13.02 7.45 6.45
N ALA A 371 -12.57 8.58 7.02
CA ALA A 371 -11.44 8.63 7.96
C ALA A 371 -11.69 7.82 9.23
N ARG A 372 -12.96 7.69 9.65
CA ARG A 372 -13.36 6.90 10.82
C ARG A 372 -13.53 5.42 10.52
N HIS A 373 -14.02 5.06 9.34
CA HIS A 373 -14.50 3.70 9.07
C HIS A 373 -13.69 2.94 8.05
N SER A 374 -12.93 3.60 7.17
CA SER A 374 -12.15 2.89 6.16
C SER A 374 -10.93 2.22 6.78
N PRO A 375 -10.75 0.90 6.57
CA PRO A 375 -9.50 0.23 6.95
C PRO A 375 -8.30 0.71 6.13
N GLY A 376 -8.52 1.29 4.94
CA GLY A 376 -7.45 1.72 4.05
C GLY A 376 -6.81 3.07 4.38
N ALA A 377 -7.19 3.72 5.48
CA ALA A 377 -6.63 5.02 5.87
C ALA A 377 -6.45 5.14 7.38
N THR A 378 -5.27 4.76 7.87
CA THR A 378 -4.95 4.76 9.31
C THR A 378 -3.73 5.59 9.68
N SER A 379 -2.77 5.77 8.77
CA SER A 379 -1.64 6.70 8.99
C SER A 379 -1.98 8.15 8.67
N GLY A 380 -1.16 9.08 9.17
CA GLY A 380 -1.28 10.50 8.85
C GLY A 380 -1.10 10.78 7.35
N HIS A 381 -0.15 10.10 6.69
CA HIS A 381 0.04 10.19 5.24
C HIS A 381 -1.22 9.76 4.48
N ALA A 382 -1.80 8.63 4.88
CA ALA A 382 -3.02 8.10 4.29
C ALA A 382 -4.23 9.02 4.46
N LEU A 383 -4.43 9.58 5.66
CA LEU A 383 -5.52 10.52 5.96
C LEU A 383 -5.37 11.83 5.17
N ASN A 384 -4.15 12.35 5.02
CA ASN A 384 -3.89 13.52 4.19
C ASN A 384 -4.22 13.27 2.72
N THR A 385 -3.81 12.11 2.18
CA THR A 385 -4.17 11.72 0.81
C THR A 385 -5.66 11.48 0.66
N LEU A 386 -6.32 10.82 1.62
CA LEU A 386 -7.78 10.65 1.64
C LEU A 386 -8.49 12.01 1.59
N ARG A 387 -8.07 12.96 2.43
CA ARG A 387 -8.65 14.32 2.43
C ARG A 387 -8.56 14.97 1.06
N ALA A 388 -7.37 14.99 0.48
CA ALA A 388 -7.15 15.61 -0.82
C ALA A 388 -7.94 14.92 -1.94
N THR A 389 -8.09 13.60 -1.88
CA THR A 389 -8.92 12.84 -2.81
C THR A 389 -10.40 13.21 -2.66
N VAL A 390 -10.94 13.23 -1.44
CA VAL A 390 -12.35 13.62 -1.17
C VAL A 390 -12.63 15.03 -1.68
N ASP A 391 -11.77 15.99 -1.34
CA ASP A 391 -11.90 17.38 -1.80
C ASP A 391 -11.81 17.47 -3.34
N GLY A 392 -10.99 16.64 -3.98
CA GLY A 392 -10.88 16.51 -5.43
C GLY A 392 -12.17 15.98 -6.07
N TYR A 393 -12.78 14.94 -5.51
CA TYR A 393 -14.05 14.39 -5.97
C TYR A 393 -15.19 15.41 -5.83
N ALA A 394 -15.28 16.10 -4.69
CA ALA A 394 -16.27 17.15 -4.49
C ALA A 394 -16.20 18.22 -5.60
N ARG A 395 -15.00 18.78 -5.85
CA ARG A 395 -14.77 19.75 -6.93
C ARG A 395 -15.06 19.19 -8.32
N LEU A 396 -14.74 17.93 -8.58
CA LEU A 396 -15.03 17.29 -9.87
C LEU A 396 -16.55 17.23 -10.12
N HIS A 397 -17.32 16.83 -9.12
CA HIS A 397 -18.78 16.72 -9.22
C HIS A 397 -19.45 18.09 -9.32
N GLU A 398 -19.00 19.09 -8.57
CA GLU A 398 -19.46 20.49 -8.71
C GLU A 398 -19.25 21.01 -10.15
N ARG A 399 -18.07 20.77 -10.73
CA ARG A 399 -17.78 21.16 -12.12
C ARG A 399 -18.66 20.41 -13.13
N LYS A 400 -18.95 19.13 -12.90
CA LYS A 400 -19.87 18.34 -13.76
C LYS A 400 -21.29 18.90 -13.70
N LEU A 401 -21.79 19.24 -12.51
CA LEU A 401 -23.11 19.85 -12.31
C LEU A 401 -23.21 21.23 -12.98
N ALA A 402 -22.20 22.09 -12.80
CA ALA A 402 -22.18 23.41 -13.44
C ALA A 402 -22.22 23.34 -14.98
N LYS A 403 -21.52 22.35 -15.57
CA LYS A 403 -21.57 22.10 -17.02
C LYS A 403 -22.95 21.62 -17.48
N GLN A 404 -23.65 20.80 -16.69
CA GLN A 404 -25.02 20.35 -17.01
C GLN A 404 -26.06 21.47 -16.87
N ALA A 405 -25.84 22.43 -15.97
CA ALA A 405 -26.73 23.57 -15.74
C ALA A 405 -26.60 24.70 -16.78
N THR A 406 -25.63 24.62 -17.69
CA THR A 406 -25.41 25.61 -18.77
C THR A 406 -25.79 24.99 -20.11
N PRO A 407 -27.04 25.10 -20.61
CA PRO A 407 -27.39 24.60 -21.93
C PRO A 407 -26.65 25.39 -23.01
N ASP A 408 -26.24 24.72 -24.09
CA ASP A 408 -25.75 25.39 -25.30
C ASP A 408 -26.75 26.50 -25.70
N ALA A 409 -26.24 27.73 -25.84
CA ALA A 409 -27.05 28.83 -26.36
C ALA A 409 -27.59 28.43 -27.74
N PRO A 410 -28.87 28.70 -28.06
CA PRO A 410 -29.41 28.38 -29.37
C PRO A 410 -28.59 29.11 -30.44
N THR A 411 -28.15 28.37 -31.44
CA THR A 411 -27.57 28.92 -32.67
C THR A 411 -28.50 29.99 -33.23
N PRO A 412 -28.01 31.20 -33.54
CA PRO A 412 -28.81 32.16 -34.26
C PRO A 412 -29.04 31.63 -35.68
N ASP A 413 -30.31 31.46 -36.05
CA ASP A 413 -30.76 31.21 -37.42
C ASP A 413 -30.45 32.39 -38.35
#